data_AF-A0A7H0LFY5-F1
#
_entry.id   AF-A0A7H0LFY5-F1
#
_cell.length_a   1.000
_cell.length_b   1.000
_cell.length_c   1.000
_cell.angle_alpha   90.00
_cell.angle_beta   90.00
_cell.angle_gamma   90.00
#
_symmetry.space_group_name_H-M   'P 1'
#
loop_
_entity.id
_entity.type
_entity.pdbx_description
1 polymer ?
#
loop_
_entity_poly.entity_id
_entity_poly.type
_entity_poly.pdbx_seq_one_letter_code
_entity_poly.pdbx_strand_id
1 'polypeptide(L)'
;MASEQEAAAAPANSEKTARRKIPGGLPYTSSPGVLKRILEKIPTSEKPGIFNTDFLGTVMGATGGAARPIIPILKATGILNQTGAPTELYAQFQTEAGRPAAALKALRNGFAEVFRRNQYAHKAEEAALIDVIVAITGLPKKEGIVRYILTTFQAFQDYAKQAREDAGSDEQGEPGQPYDGAPSPADQNAGGNGRLQLAYNINVVLPETTNVEVYNAIFRSLKANLLS
;
A
#
# COMPACT_ATOMS: atom_id res chain seq x y z
N MET A 1 -3.18 -43.31 58.64
CA MET A 1 -3.95 -43.42 57.38
C MET A 1 -4.82 -42.17 57.27
N ALA A 2 -4.24 -41.09 56.75
CA ALA A 2 -4.97 -39.89 56.39
C ALA A 2 -4.79 -39.76 54.88
N SER A 3 -5.90 -39.93 54.17
CA SER A 3 -5.96 -40.16 52.74
C SER A 3 -5.48 -38.95 51.93
N GLU A 4 -4.61 -39.24 50.97
CA GLU A 4 -4.22 -38.38 49.85
C GLU A 4 -5.44 -37.66 49.23
N GLN A 5 -5.36 -36.33 49.15
CA GLN A 5 -6.21 -35.51 48.32
C GLN A 5 -5.47 -35.28 47.00
N GLU A 6 -5.66 -36.21 46.07
CA GLU A 6 -5.15 -36.12 44.70
C GLU A 6 -5.97 -35.07 43.94
N ALA A 7 -5.39 -33.88 43.80
CA ALA A 7 -5.95 -32.80 42.99
C ALA A 7 -5.86 -33.19 41.50
N ALA A 8 -6.98 -33.65 40.95
CA ALA A 8 -7.14 -33.91 39.52
C ALA A 8 -7.00 -32.59 38.72
N ALA A 9 -5.79 -32.32 38.23
CA ALA A 9 -5.53 -31.29 37.25
C ALA A 9 -6.19 -31.69 35.92
N ALA A 10 -7.27 -31.00 35.57
CA ALA A 10 -7.89 -31.10 34.25
C ALA A 10 -6.86 -30.74 33.16
N PRO A 11 -6.71 -31.54 32.09
CA PRO A 11 -5.74 -31.24 31.05
C PRO A 11 -6.20 -29.99 30.29
N ALA A 12 -5.40 -28.93 30.39
CA ALA A 12 -5.51 -27.75 29.56
C ALA A 12 -5.34 -28.17 28.09
N ASN A 13 -6.46 -28.15 27.36
CA ASN A 13 -6.53 -28.49 25.95
C ASN A 13 -5.68 -27.48 25.14
N SER A 14 -4.43 -27.84 24.86
CA SER A 14 -3.46 -27.04 24.10
C SER A 14 -3.56 -27.26 22.59
N GLU A 15 -4.66 -27.82 22.09
CA GLU A 15 -4.96 -27.91 20.66
C GLU A 15 -5.78 -26.71 20.19
N LYS A 16 -5.14 -25.55 20.00
CA LYS A 16 -5.64 -24.52 19.07
C LYS A 16 -4.58 -23.46 18.86
N THR A 17 -3.93 -23.49 17.71
CA THR A 17 -3.89 -22.41 16.70
C THR A 17 -2.81 -22.77 15.67
N ALA A 18 -2.93 -23.91 15.00
CA ALA A 18 -2.39 -23.96 13.64
C ALA A 18 -3.21 -22.91 12.86
N ARG A 19 -2.56 -21.83 12.40
CA ARG A 19 -3.23 -20.77 11.64
C ARG A 19 -3.99 -21.43 10.50
N ARG A 20 -5.34 -21.50 10.61
CA ARG A 20 -6.18 -22.08 9.55
C ARG A 20 -5.81 -21.35 8.27
N LYS A 21 -5.33 -22.07 7.26
CA LYS A 21 -4.91 -21.45 6.00
C LYS A 21 -6.17 -20.95 5.31
N ILE A 22 -6.42 -19.65 5.39
CA ILE A 22 -7.60 -19.04 4.80
C ILE A 22 -7.32 -18.84 3.31
N PRO A 23 -8.20 -19.33 2.41
CA PRO A 23 -8.10 -19.05 0.98
C PRO A 23 -8.02 -17.54 0.73
N GLY A 24 -7.20 -17.14 -0.25
CA GLY A 24 -6.99 -15.73 -0.60
C GLY A 24 -5.97 -14.97 0.24
N GLY A 25 -5.41 -15.57 1.30
CA GLY A 25 -4.24 -15.02 2.01
C GLY A 25 -4.46 -13.63 2.62
N LEU A 26 -5.71 -13.25 2.88
CA LEU A 26 -6.05 -11.91 3.36
C LEU A 26 -5.48 -11.69 4.78
N PRO A 27 -4.69 -10.64 5.02
CA PRO A 27 -4.13 -10.35 6.32
C PRO A 27 -5.23 -9.88 7.28
N TYR A 28 -5.17 -10.32 8.54
CA TYR A 28 -6.13 -9.94 9.57
C TYR A 28 -5.52 -9.93 10.96
N THR A 29 -6.13 -9.14 11.85
CA THR A 29 -5.88 -9.16 13.30
C THR A 29 -7.19 -9.38 14.05
N SER A 30 -7.14 -10.16 15.13
CA SER A 30 -8.25 -10.27 16.09
C SER A 30 -8.38 -9.02 16.98
N SER A 31 -7.42 -8.10 16.91
CA SER A 31 -7.36 -6.86 17.69
C SER A 31 -7.19 -5.64 16.77
N PRO A 32 -8.23 -5.27 15.99
CA PRO A 32 -8.16 -4.17 15.03
C PRO A 32 -7.88 -2.82 15.68
N GLY A 33 -8.33 -2.60 16.93
CA GLY A 33 -8.04 -1.37 17.66
C GLY A 33 -6.54 -1.16 17.94
N VAL A 34 -5.77 -2.24 18.13
CA VAL A 34 -4.32 -2.14 18.26
C VAL A 34 -3.71 -1.71 16.93
N LEU A 35 -4.11 -2.31 15.82
CA LEU A 35 -3.63 -1.91 14.49
C LEU A 35 -3.93 -0.43 14.20
N LYS A 36 -5.14 0.06 14.45
CA LYS A 36 -5.50 1.47 14.25
C LYS A 36 -4.58 2.41 15.04
N ARG A 37 -4.36 2.11 16.33
CA ARG A 37 -3.44 2.87 17.20
C ARG A 37 -2.00 2.88 16.67
N ILE A 38 -1.53 1.77 16.11
CA ILE A 38 -0.20 1.71 15.49
C ILE A 38 -0.15 2.62 14.25
N LEU A 39 -1.14 2.53 13.36
CA LEU A 39 -1.20 3.37 12.16
C LEU A 39 -1.26 4.86 12.52
N GLU A 40 -2.00 5.24 13.56
CA GLU A 40 -2.07 6.61 14.07
C GLU A 40 -0.73 7.11 14.63
N LYS A 41 0.07 6.21 15.23
CA LYS A 41 1.37 6.56 15.83
C LYS A 41 2.51 6.66 14.82
N ILE A 42 2.44 5.97 13.67
CA ILE A 42 3.49 5.96 12.65
C ILE A 42 3.98 7.39 12.27
N PRO A 43 3.09 8.38 12.00
CA PRO A 43 3.51 9.75 11.68
C PRO A 43 4.30 10.46 12.78
N THR A 44 4.02 10.13 14.04
CA THR A 44 4.63 10.79 15.22
C THR A 44 5.84 10.04 15.77
N SER A 45 6.14 8.86 15.23
CA SER A 45 7.20 8.00 15.72
C SER A 45 8.44 8.11 14.84
N GLU A 46 9.62 7.92 15.44
CA GLU A 46 10.86 7.82 14.69
C GLU A 46 10.83 6.62 13.72
N LYS A 47 11.50 6.75 12.57
CA LYS A 47 11.70 5.65 11.62
C LYS A 47 12.78 4.71 12.16
N PRO A 48 12.44 3.49 12.64
CA PRO A 48 13.46 2.59 13.15
C PRO A 48 14.29 2.00 12.01
N GLY A 49 15.52 1.56 12.31
CA GLY A 49 16.30 0.74 11.36
C GLY A 49 15.61 -0.59 11.04
N ILE A 50 14.98 -1.21 12.05
CA ILE A 50 14.15 -2.43 11.91
C ILE A 50 12.92 -2.28 12.79
N PHE A 51 11.74 -2.43 12.19
CA PHE A 51 10.46 -2.46 12.90
C PHE A 51 10.21 -3.85 13.47
N ASN A 52 10.77 -4.11 14.65
CA ASN A 52 10.69 -5.39 15.35
C ASN A 52 9.67 -5.38 16.51
N THR A 53 9.53 -6.50 17.20
CA THR A 53 8.61 -6.64 18.34
C THR A 53 8.99 -5.74 19.52
N ASP A 54 10.29 -5.48 19.70
CA ASP A 54 10.78 -4.60 20.76
C ASP A 54 10.30 -3.16 20.53
N PHE A 55 10.53 -2.61 19.34
CA PHE A 55 10.02 -1.30 18.92
C PHE A 55 8.49 -1.20 19.03
N LEU A 56 7.79 -2.27 18.64
CA LEU A 56 6.34 -2.34 18.76
C LEU A 56 5.87 -2.27 20.23
N GLY A 57 6.63 -2.84 21.16
CA GLY A 57 6.36 -2.78 22.59
C GLY A 57 6.76 -1.45 23.22
N THR A 58 7.99 -0.99 22.99
CA THR A 58 8.63 0.13 23.69
C THR A 58 8.15 1.49 23.18
N VAL A 59 8.17 1.70 21.87
CA VAL A 59 7.82 2.98 21.24
C VAL A 59 6.33 3.03 20.93
N MET A 60 5.81 1.95 20.35
CA MET A 60 4.43 1.93 19.87
C MET A 60 3.41 1.53 20.95
N GLY A 61 3.86 0.93 22.06
CA GLY A 61 3.01 0.57 23.20
C GLY A 61 2.06 -0.59 22.94
N ALA A 62 2.36 -1.46 21.96
CA ALA A 62 1.59 -2.66 21.68
C ALA A 62 2.36 -3.90 22.14
N THR A 63 1.83 -4.58 23.15
CA THR A 63 2.44 -5.77 23.74
C THR A 63 1.48 -6.98 23.68
N GLY A 64 2.03 -8.17 23.92
CA GLY A 64 1.25 -9.40 24.06
C GLY A 64 0.70 -9.98 22.74
N GLY A 65 -0.38 -10.77 22.86
CA GLY A 65 -0.96 -11.52 21.74
C GLY A 65 -1.50 -10.64 20.61
N ALA A 66 -2.01 -9.45 20.94
CA ALA A 66 -2.59 -8.50 19.99
C ALA A 66 -1.54 -7.84 19.06
N ALA A 67 -0.27 -7.80 19.49
CA ALA A 67 0.83 -7.24 18.72
C ALA A 67 1.38 -8.23 17.66
N ARG A 68 1.21 -9.54 17.90
CA ARG A 68 1.72 -10.62 17.03
C ARG A 68 1.36 -10.49 15.54
N PRO A 69 0.11 -10.14 15.16
CA PRO A 69 -0.25 -10.02 13.74
C PRO A 69 0.20 -8.71 13.10
N ILE A 70 0.60 -7.68 13.86
CA ILE A 70 0.88 -6.34 13.33
C ILE A 70 2.02 -6.35 12.33
N ILE A 71 3.20 -6.87 12.70
CA ILE A 71 4.36 -6.89 11.80
C ILE A 71 4.06 -7.69 10.51
N PRO A 72 3.49 -8.90 10.56
CA PRO A 72 3.05 -9.60 9.35
C PRO A 72 2.08 -8.80 8.46
N ILE A 73 1.11 -8.07 9.05
CA ILE A 73 0.17 -7.23 8.29
C ILE A 73 0.92 -6.07 7.61
N LEU A 74 1.82 -5.40 8.33
CA LEU A 74 2.61 -4.29 7.79
C LEU A 74 3.56 -4.77 6.68
N LYS A 75 4.08 -5.99 6.77
CA LYS A 75 4.85 -6.64 5.70
C LYS A 75 3.97 -6.98 4.49
N ALA A 76 2.80 -7.57 4.70
CA ALA A 76 1.87 -7.93 3.63
C ALA A 76 1.35 -6.70 2.86
N THR A 77 1.19 -5.57 3.53
CA THR A 77 0.79 -4.30 2.93
C THR A 77 1.95 -3.53 2.28
N GLY A 78 3.20 -3.97 2.47
CA GLY A 78 4.38 -3.32 1.91
C GLY A 78 4.82 -2.05 2.63
N ILE A 79 4.23 -1.75 3.80
CA ILE A 79 4.72 -0.70 4.70
C ILE A 79 6.08 -1.10 5.27
N LEU A 80 6.27 -2.39 5.54
CA LEU A 80 7.57 -2.96 5.88
C LEU A 80 8.02 -3.92 4.77
N ASN A 81 9.33 -4.05 4.60
CA ASN A 81 9.88 -5.07 3.72
C ASN A 81 9.94 -6.45 4.43
N GLN A 82 10.44 -7.46 3.73
CA GLN A 82 10.57 -8.82 4.28
C GLN A 82 11.50 -8.89 5.50
N THR A 83 12.51 -8.03 5.60
CA THR A 83 13.43 -7.96 6.75
C THR A 83 12.82 -7.21 7.94
N GLY A 84 11.71 -6.49 7.74
CA GLY A 84 11.07 -5.65 8.74
C GLY A 84 11.58 -4.21 8.77
N ALA A 85 12.42 -3.81 7.82
CA ALA A 85 12.80 -2.41 7.68
C ALA A 85 11.66 -1.60 7.05
N PRO A 86 11.44 -0.34 7.47
CA PRO A 86 10.44 0.53 6.88
C PRO A 86 10.75 0.87 5.41
N THR A 87 9.75 0.75 4.53
CA THR A 87 9.90 1.01 3.09
C THR A 87 9.70 2.48 2.75
N GLU A 88 9.82 2.82 1.47
CA GLU A 88 9.40 4.14 0.97
C GLU A 88 7.90 4.40 1.24
N LEU A 89 7.07 3.35 1.18
CA LEU A 89 5.66 3.46 1.51
C LEU A 89 5.43 3.88 2.97
N TYR A 90 6.28 3.42 3.90
CA TYR A 90 6.24 3.88 5.29
C TYR A 90 6.54 5.38 5.39
N ALA A 91 7.59 5.85 4.73
CA ALA A 91 7.97 7.27 4.74
C ALA A 91 6.83 8.16 4.20
N GLN A 92 6.22 7.75 3.09
CA GLN A 92 5.05 8.43 2.53
C GLN A 92 3.86 8.44 3.50
N PHE A 93 3.63 7.33 4.22
CA PHE A 93 2.56 7.21 5.20
C PHE A 93 2.76 8.14 6.42
N GLN A 94 4.02 8.46 6.78
CA GLN A 94 4.31 9.41 7.84
C GLN A 94 3.84 10.82 7.48
N THR A 95 4.05 11.24 6.23
CA THR A 95 3.65 12.58 5.75
C THR A 95 2.13 12.71 5.63
N GLU A 96 1.57 13.86 5.99
CA GLU A 96 0.13 14.09 5.87
C GLU A 96 -0.35 14.06 4.41
N ALA A 97 0.40 14.67 3.50
CA ALA A 97 0.06 14.73 2.08
C ALA A 97 0.17 13.36 1.38
N GLY A 98 1.17 12.55 1.73
CA GLY A 98 1.41 11.23 1.13
C GLY A 98 0.57 10.11 1.73
N ARG A 99 0.08 10.26 2.96
CA ARG A 99 -0.63 9.20 3.70
C ARG A 99 -1.84 8.61 2.97
N PRO A 100 -2.72 9.38 2.32
CA PRO A 100 -3.84 8.80 1.60
C PRO A 100 -3.41 7.89 0.45
N ALA A 101 -2.45 8.34 -0.36
CA ALA A 101 -1.90 7.56 -1.47
C ALA A 101 -1.15 6.31 -0.96
N ALA A 102 -0.36 6.47 0.10
CA ALA A 102 0.35 5.37 0.74
C ALA A 102 -0.61 4.32 1.30
N ALA A 103 -1.71 4.74 1.95
CA ALA A 103 -2.74 3.84 2.46
C ALA A 103 -3.45 3.08 1.35
N LEU A 104 -3.76 3.73 0.23
CA LEU A 104 -4.36 3.07 -0.94
C LEU A 104 -3.42 2.03 -1.53
N LYS A 105 -2.13 2.35 -1.68
CA LYS A 105 -1.12 1.39 -2.16
C LYS A 105 -0.93 0.23 -1.17
N ALA A 106 -0.93 0.51 0.13
CA ALA A 106 -0.90 -0.50 1.19
C ALA A 106 -2.09 -1.48 1.10
N LEU A 107 -3.29 -0.95 0.86
CA LEU A 107 -4.50 -1.73 0.63
C LEU A 107 -4.41 -2.60 -0.63
N ARG A 108 -3.94 -2.06 -1.75
CA ARG A 108 -3.77 -2.80 -3.01
C ARG A 108 -2.77 -3.95 -2.86
N ASN A 109 -1.71 -3.74 -2.07
CA ASN A 109 -0.71 -4.78 -1.78
C ASN A 109 -1.27 -5.87 -0.87
N GLY A 110 -1.80 -5.51 0.30
CA GLY A 110 -2.23 -6.47 1.32
C GLY A 110 -3.54 -7.19 0.98
N PHE A 111 -4.41 -6.55 0.20
CA PHE A 111 -5.74 -7.07 -0.15
C PHE A 111 -5.92 -7.13 -1.67
N ALA A 112 -4.89 -7.54 -2.41
CA ALA A 112 -4.91 -7.61 -3.87
C ALA A 112 -6.13 -8.36 -4.43
N GLU A 113 -6.52 -9.48 -3.79
CA GLU A 113 -7.70 -10.27 -4.17
C GLU A 113 -9.03 -9.51 -4.05
N VAL A 114 -9.13 -8.56 -3.11
CA VAL A 114 -10.29 -7.67 -2.95
C VAL A 114 -10.33 -6.68 -4.10
N PHE A 115 -9.19 -6.07 -4.45
CA PHE A 115 -9.11 -5.11 -5.56
C PHE A 115 -9.27 -5.74 -6.94
N ARG A 116 -8.94 -7.02 -7.11
CA ARG A 116 -9.23 -7.77 -8.35
C ARG A 116 -10.73 -7.93 -8.60
N ARG A 117 -11.53 -8.01 -7.55
CA ARG A 117 -13.00 -8.11 -7.63
C ARG A 117 -13.69 -6.76 -7.63
N ASN A 118 -13.12 -5.78 -6.93
CA ASN A 118 -13.62 -4.41 -6.89
C ASN A 118 -12.45 -3.41 -6.91
N GLN A 119 -12.19 -2.82 -8.07
CA GLN A 119 -11.11 -1.84 -8.27
C GLN A 119 -11.22 -0.62 -7.34
N TYR A 120 -12.45 -0.30 -6.91
CA TYR A 120 -12.77 0.81 -6.02
C TYR A 120 -13.12 0.33 -4.60
N ALA A 121 -12.59 -0.82 -4.16
CA ALA A 121 -12.87 -1.38 -2.84
C ALA A 121 -12.58 -0.40 -1.68
N HIS A 122 -11.61 0.51 -1.85
CA HIS A 122 -11.31 1.55 -0.87
C HIS A 122 -12.47 2.53 -0.62
N LYS A 123 -13.41 2.68 -1.58
CA LYS A 123 -14.63 3.49 -1.47
C LYS A 123 -15.89 2.64 -1.21
N ALA A 124 -15.75 1.32 -1.15
CA ALA A 124 -16.89 0.43 -0.99
C ALA A 124 -17.45 0.46 0.44
N GLU A 125 -18.77 0.27 0.52
CA GLU A 125 -19.51 0.11 1.77
C GLU A 125 -19.19 -1.23 2.45
N GLU A 126 -19.43 -1.30 3.75
CA GLU A 126 -19.13 -2.48 4.57
C GLU A 126 -19.78 -3.77 4.02
N ALA A 127 -21.05 -3.69 3.62
CA ALA A 127 -21.79 -4.85 3.11
C ALA A 127 -21.16 -5.41 1.82
N ALA A 128 -20.76 -4.54 0.90
CA ALA A 128 -20.11 -4.93 -0.34
C ALA A 128 -18.73 -5.56 -0.08
N LEU A 129 -17.98 -5.02 0.89
CA LEU A 129 -16.69 -5.59 1.29
C LEU A 129 -16.84 -6.98 1.91
N ILE A 130 -17.86 -7.20 2.74
CA ILE A 130 -18.16 -8.52 3.32
C ILE A 130 -18.44 -9.54 2.21
N ASP A 131 -19.26 -9.18 1.21
CA ASP A 131 -19.58 -10.08 0.10
C ASP A 131 -18.34 -10.46 -0.71
N VAL A 132 -17.46 -9.50 -0.97
CA VAL A 132 -16.18 -9.74 -1.65
C VAL A 132 -15.26 -10.64 -0.81
N ILE A 133 -15.14 -10.38 0.50
CA ILE A 133 -14.30 -11.20 1.40
C ILE A 133 -14.83 -12.63 1.48
N VAL A 134 -16.14 -12.83 1.54
CA VAL A 134 -16.74 -14.17 1.53
C VAL A 134 -16.50 -14.89 0.22
N ALA A 135 -16.63 -14.19 -0.92
CA ALA A 135 -16.31 -14.76 -2.23
C ALA A 135 -14.83 -15.13 -2.39
N ILE A 136 -13.92 -14.46 -1.70
CA ILE A 136 -12.47 -14.78 -1.69
C ILE A 136 -12.18 -15.98 -0.80
N THR A 137 -12.71 -15.93 0.42
CA THR A 137 -12.28 -16.83 1.51
C THR A 137 -13.10 -18.12 1.55
N GLY A 138 -14.27 -18.15 0.92
CA GLY A 138 -15.22 -19.27 0.97
C GLY A 138 -15.86 -19.45 2.36
N LEU A 139 -15.68 -18.50 3.26
CA LEU A 139 -16.15 -18.58 4.64
C LEU A 139 -17.58 -18.07 4.79
N PRO A 140 -18.39 -18.61 5.71
CA PRO A 140 -19.73 -18.09 5.95
C PRO A 140 -19.67 -16.65 6.46
N LYS A 141 -20.62 -15.80 6.03
CA LYS A 141 -20.72 -14.37 6.40
C LYS A 141 -20.68 -14.13 7.92
N LYS A 142 -21.18 -15.07 8.72
CA LYS A 142 -21.25 -14.98 10.19
C LYS A 142 -19.95 -15.43 10.89
N GLU A 143 -18.93 -15.87 10.16
CA GLU A 143 -17.66 -16.28 10.77
C GLU A 143 -16.87 -15.06 11.26
N GLY A 144 -16.38 -15.11 12.50
CA GLY A 144 -15.65 -14.00 13.11
C GLY A 144 -14.41 -13.55 12.32
N ILE A 145 -13.80 -14.46 11.56
CA ILE A 145 -12.62 -14.14 10.74
C ILE A 145 -12.96 -13.17 9.61
N VAL A 146 -14.15 -13.29 8.99
CA VAL A 146 -14.61 -12.33 7.96
C VAL A 146 -14.66 -10.92 8.53
N ARG A 147 -15.17 -10.77 9.76
CA ARG A 147 -15.19 -9.49 10.49
C ARG A 147 -13.78 -8.99 10.81
N TYR A 148 -12.84 -9.86 11.18
CA TYR A 148 -11.45 -9.48 11.44
C TYR A 148 -10.73 -9.00 10.16
N ILE A 149 -10.95 -9.67 9.04
CA ILE A 149 -10.41 -9.23 7.73
C ILE A 149 -10.99 -7.87 7.37
N LEU A 150 -12.32 -7.70 7.46
CA LEU A 150 -13.00 -6.44 7.17
C LEU A 150 -12.47 -5.29 8.01
N THR A 151 -12.38 -5.47 9.33
CA THR A 151 -11.93 -4.41 10.24
C THR A 151 -10.44 -4.09 10.07
N THR A 152 -9.63 -5.07 9.65
CA THR A 152 -8.23 -4.85 9.27
C THR A 152 -8.13 -4.04 7.97
N PHE A 153 -8.96 -4.35 6.97
CA PHE A 153 -9.07 -3.57 5.73
C PHE A 153 -9.49 -2.12 6.03
N GLN A 154 -10.54 -1.94 6.84
CA GLN A 154 -11.07 -0.63 7.21
C GLN A 154 -10.03 0.24 7.93
N ALA A 155 -9.12 -0.34 8.71
CA ALA A 155 -8.04 0.40 9.37
C ALA A 155 -7.14 1.17 8.39
N PHE A 156 -6.94 0.65 7.17
CA PHE A 156 -6.24 1.38 6.11
C PHE A 156 -7.20 2.19 5.24
N GLN A 157 -8.42 1.69 5.03
CA GLN A 157 -9.46 2.36 4.25
C GLN A 157 -9.78 3.76 4.77
N ASP A 158 -9.79 3.94 6.10
CA ASP A 158 -10.05 5.23 6.74
C ASP A 158 -9.10 6.33 6.24
N TYR A 159 -7.85 5.99 5.92
CA TYR A 159 -6.86 6.91 5.33
C TYR A 159 -6.96 6.98 3.80
N ALA A 160 -7.25 5.85 3.14
CA ALA A 160 -7.25 5.75 1.68
C ALA A 160 -8.42 6.49 1.00
N LYS A 161 -9.50 6.81 1.72
CA LYS A 161 -10.67 7.52 1.17
C LYS A 161 -10.33 8.88 0.56
N GLN A 162 -9.27 9.53 1.05
CA GLN A 162 -8.85 10.86 0.60
C GLN A 162 -7.81 10.81 -0.54
N ALA A 163 -7.44 9.60 -1.00
CA ALA A 163 -6.47 9.45 -2.07
C ALA A 163 -7.01 9.99 -3.39
N ARG A 164 -6.22 10.82 -4.07
CA ARG A 164 -6.49 11.22 -5.45
C ARG A 164 -6.12 10.05 -6.36
N GLU A 165 -7.04 9.64 -7.23
CA GLU A 165 -6.88 8.44 -8.07
C GLU A 165 -5.81 8.59 -9.17
N ASP A 166 -5.39 9.83 -9.46
CA ASP A 166 -4.39 10.15 -10.49
C ASP A 166 -2.93 9.89 -10.07
N ALA A 167 -2.68 9.46 -8.83
CA ALA A 167 -1.31 9.21 -8.32
C ALA A 167 -0.81 7.77 -8.53
N GLY A 168 -1.37 7.04 -9.51
CA GLY A 168 -1.37 5.58 -9.55
C GLY A 168 -0.62 4.89 -10.69
N SER A 169 0.21 5.58 -11.47
CA SER A 169 0.99 4.96 -12.55
C SER A 169 2.40 5.52 -12.64
N ASP A 170 3.25 5.23 -11.65
CA ASP A 170 4.69 5.17 -11.85
C ASP A 170 5.27 4.06 -10.97
N GLU A 171 5.63 2.96 -11.62
CA GLU A 171 6.52 1.95 -11.08
C GLU A 171 7.95 2.33 -11.47
N GLN A 172 8.81 2.45 -10.44
CA GLN A 172 10.26 2.20 -10.44
C GLN A 172 11.21 3.24 -11.08
N GLY A 173 12.05 3.84 -10.22
CA GLY A 173 13.30 4.52 -10.57
C GLY A 173 13.93 5.29 -9.39
N GLU A 174 14.90 4.68 -8.69
CA GLU A 174 15.83 5.34 -7.74
C GLU A 174 16.81 6.31 -8.47
N PRO A 175 17.79 6.95 -7.79
CA PRO A 175 17.74 7.93 -6.71
C PRO A 175 18.35 9.28 -7.15
N GLY A 176 18.12 10.34 -6.37
CA GLY A 176 18.42 11.72 -6.73
C GLY A 176 19.89 12.08 -6.98
N GLN A 177 20.07 13.09 -7.85
CA GLN A 177 21.20 14.01 -7.87
C GLN A 177 20.73 15.43 -8.27
N PRO A 178 21.51 16.47 -7.91
CA PRO A 178 20.99 17.64 -7.22
C PRO A 178 20.50 18.75 -8.14
N TYR A 179 19.63 19.58 -7.56
CA TYR A 179 19.15 20.82 -8.16
C TYR A 179 20.31 21.81 -8.40
N ASP A 180 20.33 22.35 -9.61
CA ASP A 180 20.93 23.63 -10.00
C ASP A 180 20.01 24.08 -11.16
N GLY A 181 19.11 25.05 -11.02
CA GLY A 181 19.42 26.44 -10.77
C GLY A 181 19.02 27.22 -12.05
N ALA A 182 18.04 28.13 -11.90
CA ALA A 182 17.61 29.21 -12.82
C ALA A 182 16.29 29.03 -13.63
N PRO A 183 15.56 30.14 -13.86
CA PRO A 183 14.10 30.18 -13.80
C PRO A 183 13.41 30.25 -15.17
N SER A 184 12.15 29.82 -15.21
CA SER A 184 11.25 30.04 -16.34
C SER A 184 10.75 31.49 -16.34
N PRO A 185 10.86 32.25 -17.45
CA PRO A 185 10.07 33.46 -17.60
C PRO A 185 8.62 33.07 -17.87
N ALA A 186 7.74 33.56 -17.02
CA ALA A 186 6.32 33.64 -17.31
C ALA A 186 6.14 34.41 -18.62
N ASP A 187 5.43 33.83 -19.59
CA ASP A 187 4.81 34.61 -20.63
C ASP A 187 3.30 34.37 -20.60
N GLN A 188 2.61 35.48 -20.44
CA GLN A 188 1.17 35.60 -20.36
C GLN A 188 0.70 35.76 -21.81
N ASN A 189 -0.26 34.97 -22.25
CA ASN A 189 -1.21 35.54 -23.19
C ASN A 189 -2.60 34.94 -23.08
N ALA A 190 -3.54 35.86 -22.90
CA ALA A 190 -4.96 35.63 -22.85
C ALA A 190 -5.54 35.51 -24.26
N GLY A 191 -6.66 34.79 -24.36
CA GLY A 191 -7.70 35.10 -25.34
C GLY A 191 -7.69 34.30 -26.64
N GLY A 192 -8.77 33.55 -26.84
CA GLY A 192 -9.39 33.42 -28.16
C GLY A 192 -9.17 32.11 -28.90
N ASN A 193 -10.30 31.43 -29.13
CA ASN A 193 -10.58 30.42 -30.15
C ASN A 193 -9.91 29.04 -30.02
N GLY A 194 -10.79 28.04 -29.86
CA GLY A 194 -10.47 26.62 -29.87
C GLY A 194 -9.70 26.21 -31.13
N ARG A 195 -8.37 26.19 -31.00
CA ARG A 195 -7.52 25.32 -31.80
C ARG A 195 -7.43 23.99 -31.07
N LEU A 196 -7.96 22.94 -31.70
CA LEU A 196 -7.70 21.56 -31.32
C LEU A 196 -6.18 21.36 -31.30
N GLN A 197 -5.58 21.41 -30.11
CA GLN A 197 -4.17 21.09 -29.91
C GLN A 197 -4.05 19.56 -29.92
N LEU A 198 -3.81 19.03 -31.10
CA LEU A 198 -3.61 17.61 -31.29
C LEU A 198 -2.18 17.25 -30.87
N ALA A 199 -2.05 16.79 -29.63
CA ALA A 199 -0.79 16.30 -29.09
C ALA A 199 -0.48 14.93 -29.71
N TYR A 200 0.30 14.94 -30.79
CA TYR A 200 0.77 13.73 -31.43
C TYR A 200 2.05 13.22 -30.74
N ASN A 201 1.94 12.08 -30.07
CA ASN A 201 3.11 11.37 -29.55
C ASN A 201 3.62 10.42 -30.64
N ILE A 202 4.74 10.76 -31.29
CA ILE A 202 5.35 9.93 -32.33
C ILE A 202 6.58 9.25 -31.74
N ASN A 203 6.53 7.92 -31.63
CA ASN A 203 7.67 7.11 -31.22
C ASN A 203 8.50 6.78 -32.47
N VAL A 204 9.67 7.39 -32.60
CA VAL A 204 10.61 7.11 -33.71
C VAL A 204 11.70 6.17 -33.20
N VAL A 205 11.79 4.98 -33.80
CA VAL A 205 12.92 4.06 -33.56
C VAL A 205 14.05 4.48 -34.49
N LEU A 206 15.14 4.96 -33.90
CA LEU A 206 16.33 5.32 -34.67
C LEU A 206 17.11 4.06 -35.07
N PRO A 207 17.64 3.99 -36.31
CA PRO A 207 18.52 2.91 -36.70
C PRO A 207 19.84 2.98 -35.93
N GLU A 208 20.42 1.83 -35.59
CA GLU A 208 21.74 1.77 -34.95
C GLU A 208 22.83 2.10 -35.98
N THR A 209 23.03 3.39 -36.22
CA THR A 209 24.12 3.92 -37.04
C THR A 209 25.05 4.76 -36.18
N THR A 210 26.35 4.69 -36.45
CA THR A 210 27.38 5.50 -35.79
C THR A 210 27.63 6.84 -36.50
N ASN A 211 26.93 7.11 -37.62
CA ASN A 211 27.14 8.32 -38.41
C ASN A 211 26.20 9.46 -37.97
N VAL A 212 26.79 10.52 -37.42
CA VAL A 212 26.09 11.74 -36.93
C VAL A 212 25.34 12.49 -38.04
N GLU A 213 25.78 12.40 -39.29
CA GLU A 213 25.12 13.07 -40.42
C GLU A 213 23.74 12.47 -40.75
N VAL A 214 23.58 11.16 -40.54
CA VAL A 214 22.30 10.46 -40.78
C VAL A 214 21.24 10.92 -39.78
N TYR A 215 21.61 11.06 -38.51
CA TYR A 215 20.71 11.62 -37.48
C TYR A 215 20.30 13.06 -37.81
N ASN A 216 21.23 13.89 -38.26
CA ASN A 216 20.95 15.28 -38.64
C ASN A 216 20.00 15.38 -39.84
N ALA A 217 20.11 14.48 -40.83
CA ALA A 217 19.21 14.42 -41.96
C ALA A 217 17.78 14.00 -41.54
N ILE A 218 17.65 13.04 -40.61
CA ILE A 218 16.36 12.61 -40.05
C ILE A 218 15.71 13.75 -39.26
N PHE A 219 16.45 14.42 -38.37
CA PHE A 219 15.90 15.54 -37.59
C PHE A 219 15.51 16.75 -38.45
N ARG A 220 16.30 17.06 -39.49
CA ARG A 220 15.96 18.11 -40.44
C ARG A 220 14.69 17.79 -41.22
N SER A 221 14.51 16.53 -41.63
CA SER A 221 13.33 16.06 -42.35
C SER A 221 12.08 16.03 -41.47
N LEU A 222 12.20 15.64 -40.19
CA LEU A 222 11.12 15.69 -39.21
C LEU A 222 10.67 17.13 -38.95
N LYS A 223 11.63 18.04 -38.71
CA LYS A 223 11.34 19.46 -38.46
C LYS A 223 10.61 20.12 -39.65
N ALA A 224 10.99 19.78 -40.87
CA ALA A 224 10.36 20.34 -42.07
C ALA A 224 8.91 19.86 -42.30
N ASN A 225 8.56 18.63 -41.87
CA ASN A 225 7.24 18.04 -42.17
C ASN A 225 6.23 18.11 -41.01
N LEU A 226 6.68 18.22 -39.76
CA LEU A 226 5.80 18.22 -38.57
C LEU A 226 5.43 19.62 -38.04
N LEU A 227 6.05 20.68 -38.55
CA LEU A 227 5.90 22.07 -38.05
C LEU A 227 5.43 23.08 -39.13
N SER A 228 4.79 22.61 -40.20
CA SER A 228 4.06 23.51 -41.12
C SER A 228 2.70 23.91 -40.56
#